data_AF-A0A378X644-F1
#
_entry.id   AF-A0A378X644-F1
#
_cell.length_a   1.000
_cell.length_b   1.000
_cell.length_c   1.000
_cell.angle_alpha   90.00
_cell.angle_beta   90.00
_cell.angle_gamma   90.00
#
_symmetry.space_group_name_H-M   'P 1'
#
loop_
_entity.id
_entity.type
_entity.pdbx_description
1 polymer ?
#
loop_
_entity_poly.entity_id
_entity_poly.type
_entity_poly.pdbx_seq_one_letter_code
_entity_poly.pdbx_strand_id
1 'polypeptide(L)'
;MSPNVVAASTSTLLQFRNSLYDVEIRRVICSTNAIESLNARYRRAIRARGHFPSEQSALKCLYLVTRSLDPTGRGKARWAMRWKPALNAFAITFEGRINPVGN
;
A
#
# COMPACT_ATOMS: atom_id res chain seq x y z
N MET A 1 -11.56 13.10 15.43
CA MET A 1 -11.13 11.87 14.72
C MET A 1 -11.50 10.72 15.64
N SER A 2 -12.50 9.89 15.28
CA SER A 2 -13.07 8.91 16.21
C SER A 2 -12.08 7.78 16.54
N PRO A 3 -12.02 7.33 17.81
CA PRO A 3 -11.11 6.28 18.29
C PRO A 3 -11.18 4.94 17.51
N ASN A 4 -12.33 4.65 16.88
CA ASN A 4 -12.61 3.37 16.24
C ASN A 4 -11.86 3.12 14.91
N VAL A 5 -11.41 4.17 14.20
CA VAL A 5 -10.73 4.01 12.90
C VAL A 5 -9.26 3.56 13.07
N VAL A 6 -8.64 3.95 14.19
CA VAL A 6 -7.27 3.53 14.53
C VAL A 6 -7.25 2.07 14.98
N ALA A 7 -8.26 1.65 15.76
CA ALA A 7 -8.39 0.27 16.26
C ALA A 7 -8.55 -0.78 15.15
N ALA A 8 -9.32 -0.48 14.10
CA ALA A 8 -9.50 -1.38 12.95
C ALA A 8 -8.22 -1.57 12.13
N SER A 9 -7.40 -0.51 11.99
CA SER A 9 -6.12 -0.59 11.26
C SER A 9 -5.09 -1.46 11.99
N THR A 10 -5.13 -1.49 13.32
CA THR A 10 -4.24 -2.34 14.14
C THR A 10 -4.65 -3.81 14.18
N SER A 11 -5.96 -4.14 14.09
CA SER A 11 -6.44 -5.52 14.27
C SER A 11 -6.08 -6.45 13.09
N THR A 12 -6.13 -5.94 11.85
CA THR A 12 -5.76 -6.73 10.65
C THR A 12 -4.25 -6.99 10.54
N LEU A 13 -3.41 -6.09 11.08
CA LEU A 13 -1.95 -6.20 11.00
C LEU A 13 -1.36 -7.18 12.02
N LEU A 14 -2.09 -7.49 13.09
CA LEU A 14 -1.66 -8.47 14.09
C LEU A 14 -1.67 -9.91 13.57
N GLN A 15 -2.53 -10.25 12.59
CA GLN A 15 -2.52 -11.55 11.92
C GLN A 15 -1.25 -11.78 11.07
N PHE A 16 -0.65 -10.72 10.53
CA PHE A 16 0.61 -10.77 9.78
C PHE A 16 1.86 -10.64 10.66
N ARG A 17 1.69 -10.33 11.95
CA ARG A 17 2.74 -10.38 12.98
C ARG A 17 3.05 -11.82 13.41
N ASN A 18 2.99 -12.76 12.48
CA ASN A 18 3.38 -14.14 12.69
C ASN A 18 4.87 -14.30 12.33
N SER A 19 5.62 -14.96 13.18
CA SER A 19 7.04 -15.32 12.97
C SER A 19 7.27 -16.27 11.79
N LEU A 20 6.19 -16.73 11.13
CA LEU A 20 6.16 -17.72 10.06
C LEU A 20 6.79 -17.27 8.73
N TYR A 21 6.98 -15.96 8.53
CA TYR A 21 7.53 -15.42 7.27
C TYR A 21 8.92 -14.86 7.43
N ASP A 22 9.75 -14.94 6.39
CA ASP A 22 11.09 -14.37 6.36
C ASP A 22 11.11 -12.87 6.71
N VAL A 23 12.21 -12.39 7.28
CA VAL A 23 12.39 -10.99 7.69
C VAL A 23 12.14 -10.01 6.54
N GLU A 24 12.51 -10.36 5.31
CA GLU A 24 12.31 -9.52 4.14
C GLU A 24 10.82 -9.42 3.74
N ILE A 25 10.07 -10.52 3.88
CA ILE A 25 8.61 -10.54 3.67
C ILE A 25 7.92 -9.67 4.71
N ARG A 26 8.27 -9.84 6.00
CA ARG A 26 7.69 -9.06 7.09
C ARG A 26 8.00 -7.57 6.97
N ARG A 27 9.21 -7.20 6.54
CA ARG A 27 9.61 -5.80 6.35
C ARG A 27 8.75 -5.09 5.31
N VAL A 28 8.29 -5.78 4.28
CA VAL A 28 7.40 -5.21 3.27
C VAL A 28 5.95 -5.16 3.78
N ILE A 29 5.42 -6.27 4.30
CA ILE A 29 4.01 -6.39 4.71
C ILE A 29 3.70 -5.50 5.93
N CYS A 30 4.55 -5.52 6.95
CA CYS A 30 4.35 -4.76 8.18
C CYS A 30 4.69 -3.27 8.02
N SER A 31 5.09 -2.83 6.81
CA SER A 31 5.27 -1.41 6.55
C SER A 31 3.92 -0.73 6.32
N THR A 32 3.33 -0.20 7.39
CA THR A 32 2.06 0.55 7.32
C THR A 32 2.17 1.88 6.57
N ASN A 33 3.41 2.38 6.40
CA ASN A 33 3.73 3.62 5.72
C ASN A 33 3.11 3.74 4.31
N ALA A 34 2.94 2.64 3.58
CA ALA A 34 2.36 2.67 2.24
C ALA A 34 0.90 3.10 2.26
N ILE A 35 0.07 2.41 3.06
CA ILE A 35 -1.36 2.68 3.15
C ILE A 35 -1.64 3.98 3.90
N GLU A 36 -0.84 4.30 4.91
CA GLU A 36 -0.94 5.56 5.65
C GLU A 36 -0.60 6.76 4.77
N SER A 37 0.45 6.68 3.95
CA SER A 37 0.83 7.71 2.98
C SER A 37 -0.29 7.96 1.97
N LEU A 38 -0.90 6.88 1.46
CA LEU A 38 -2.04 6.98 0.55
C LEU A 38 -3.24 7.66 1.21
N ASN A 39 -3.62 7.21 2.41
CA ASN A 39 -4.72 7.78 3.20
C ASN A 39 -4.49 9.25 3.57
N ALA A 40 -3.24 9.64 3.85
CA ALA A 40 -2.89 11.04 4.09
C ALA A 40 -3.12 11.91 2.83
N ARG A 41 -2.73 11.42 1.65
CA ARG A 41 -2.93 12.12 0.37
C ARG A 41 -4.41 12.24 0.00
N TYR A 42 -5.19 11.16 0.14
CA TYR A 42 -6.64 11.22 -0.09
C TYR A 42 -7.33 12.21 0.86
N ARG A 43 -7.01 12.17 2.16
CA ARG A 43 -7.58 13.13 3.13
C ARG A 43 -7.23 14.57 2.76
N ARG A 44 -6.00 14.84 2.31
CA ARG A 44 -5.61 16.18 1.83
C ARG A 44 -6.44 16.61 0.63
N ALA A 45 -6.61 15.74 -0.37
CA ALA A 45 -7.37 16.05 -1.57
C ALA A 45 -8.86 16.29 -1.29
N ILE A 46 -9.46 15.47 -0.42
CA ILE A 46 -10.87 15.64 0.01
C ILE A 46 -11.04 16.97 0.76
N ARG A 47 -10.17 17.28 1.73
CA ARG A 47 -10.22 18.56 2.47
C ARG A 47 -10.08 19.78 1.56
N ALA A 48 -9.23 19.70 0.54
CA ALA A 48 -9.05 20.79 -0.41
C ALA A 48 -10.28 21.00 -1.33
N ARG A 49 -11.08 19.96 -1.57
CA ARG A 49 -12.29 20.04 -2.40
C ARG A 49 -13.54 20.44 -1.63
N GLY A 50 -13.67 20.01 -0.38
CA GLY A 50 -14.86 20.29 0.44
C GLY A 50 -16.04 19.40 0.06
N HIS A 51 -17.16 19.99 -0.37
CA HIS A 51 -18.38 19.28 -0.73
C HIS A 51 -18.33 18.70 -2.15
N PHE A 52 -18.87 17.49 -2.33
CA PHE A 52 -18.99 16.85 -3.64
C PHE A 52 -20.46 16.81 -4.08
N PRO A 53 -20.77 17.19 -5.33
CA PRO A 53 -22.14 17.22 -5.83
C PRO A 53 -22.73 15.82 -6.12
N SER A 54 -21.88 14.80 -6.21
CA SER A 54 -22.27 13.40 -6.39
C SER A 54 -21.16 12.44 -5.96
N GLU A 55 -21.53 11.19 -5.70
CA GLU A 55 -20.55 10.12 -5.39
C GLU A 55 -19.54 9.92 -6.54
N GLN A 56 -20.00 9.98 -7.79
CA GLN A 56 -19.12 9.87 -8.96
C GLN A 56 -18.06 10.98 -9.00
N SER A 57 -18.40 12.19 -8.54
CA SER A 57 -17.44 13.30 -8.45
C SER A 57 -16.38 13.05 -7.39
N ALA A 58 -16.76 12.45 -6.26
CA ALA A 58 -15.82 12.03 -5.21
C ALA A 58 -14.90 10.91 -5.70
N LEU A 59 -15.44 9.90 -6.39
CA LEU A 59 -14.67 8.80 -6.99
C LEU A 59 -13.66 9.32 -8.03
N LYS A 60 -14.08 10.26 -8.90
CA LYS A 60 -13.19 10.89 -9.87
C LYS A 60 -12.05 11.65 -9.18
N CYS A 61 -12.33 12.32 -8.06
CA CYS A 61 -11.29 12.98 -7.27
C CYS A 61 -10.25 11.98 -6.75
N LEU A 62 -10.70 10.88 -6.13
CA LEU A 62 -9.81 9.83 -5.64
C LEU A 62 -8.99 9.20 -6.77
N TYR A 63 -9.62 8.90 -7.90
CA TYR A 63 -8.95 8.38 -9.09
C TYR A 63 -7.80 9.28 -9.56
N LEU A 64 -8.05 10.59 -9.65
CA LEU A 64 -7.02 11.55 -10.04
C LEU A 64 -5.87 11.63 -9.03
N VAL A 65 -6.18 11.53 -7.73
CA VAL A 65 -5.13 11.45 -6.68
C VAL A 65 -4.28 10.22 -6.87
N THR A 66 -4.87 9.04 -7.09
CA THR A 66 -4.16 7.78 -7.35
C THR A 66 -3.26 7.90 -8.57
N ARG A 67 -3.77 8.47 -9.66
CA ARG A 67 -3.00 8.65 -10.90
C ARG A 67 -1.84 9.64 -10.74
N SER A 68 -1.98 10.62 -9.85
CA SER A 68 -0.93 11.59 -9.49
C SER A 68 0.10 11.05 -8.47
N LEU A 69 0.02 9.78 -8.06
CA LEU A 69 0.89 9.25 -7.00
C LEU A 69 2.36 9.26 -7.40
N ASP A 70 2.66 8.88 -8.64
CA ASP A 70 4.02 8.78 -9.17
C ASP A 70 4.08 9.29 -10.63
N PRO A 71 3.91 10.59 -10.85
CA PRO A 71 3.85 11.17 -12.19
C PRO A 71 5.17 11.04 -12.95
N THR A 72 6.27 10.75 -12.25
CA THR A 72 7.62 10.63 -12.82
C THR A 72 8.12 9.19 -12.93
N GLY A 73 7.36 8.20 -12.42
CA GLY A 73 7.79 6.79 -12.34
C GLY A 73 8.96 6.51 -11.36
N ARG A 74 9.52 7.54 -10.72
CA ARG A 74 10.67 7.42 -9.81
C ARG A 74 10.29 6.70 -8.52
N GLY A 75 9.04 6.83 -8.08
CA GLY A 75 8.49 6.03 -7.00
C GLY A 75 8.59 4.55 -7.34
N LYS A 76 7.95 4.13 -8.44
CA LYS A 76 7.95 2.75 -8.92
C LYS A 76 9.36 2.16 -9.01
N ALA A 77 10.32 2.90 -9.56
CA ALA A 77 11.71 2.44 -9.66
C ALA A 77 12.35 2.17 -8.29
N ARG A 78 12.20 3.09 -7.32
CA ARG A 78 12.71 2.90 -5.95
C ARG A 78 12.03 1.73 -5.24
N TRP A 79 10.72 1.58 -5.42
CA TRP A 79 9.96 0.50 -4.79
C TRP A 79 10.31 -0.87 -5.39
N ALA A 80 10.52 -0.97 -6.70
CA ALA A 80 10.95 -2.21 -7.38
C ALA A 80 12.31 -2.72 -6.86
N MET A 81 13.27 -1.81 -6.64
CA MET A 81 14.57 -2.17 -6.06
C MET A 81 14.43 -2.72 -4.64
N ARG A 82 13.61 -2.06 -3.81
CA ARG A 82 13.35 -2.49 -2.42
C ARG A 82 12.58 -3.80 -2.32
N TRP A 83 11.83 -4.17 -3.36
CA TRP A 83 11.06 -5.42 -3.42
C TRP A 83 11.89 -6.64 -3.83
N LYS A 84 13.07 -6.48 -4.44
CA LYS A 84 13.85 -7.61 -4.96
C LYS A 84 14.21 -8.66 -3.90
N PRO A 85 14.68 -8.30 -2.68
CA PRO A 85 14.95 -9.29 -1.63
C PRO A 85 13.66 -10.01 -1.15
N ALA A 86 12.57 -9.26 -0.99
CA ALA A 86 11.29 -9.82 -0.59
C ALA A 86 10.73 -10.79 -1.64
N LEU A 87 10.86 -10.46 -2.93
CA LEU A 87 10.43 -11.34 -4.03
C LEU A 87 11.20 -12.66 -4.05
N ASN A 88 12.51 -12.63 -3.78
CA ASN A 88 13.30 -13.86 -3.65
C ASN A 88 12.81 -14.71 -2.47
N ALA A 89 12.54 -14.09 -1.32
CA ALA A 89 12.00 -14.79 -0.15
C ALA A 89 10.59 -15.36 -0.42
N PHE A 90 9.75 -14.63 -1.16
CA PHE A 90 8.43 -15.11 -1.58
C PHE A 90 8.53 -16.31 -2.54
N ALA A 91 9.47 -16.28 -3.49
CA ALA A 91 9.67 -17.39 -4.43
C ALA A 91 10.09 -18.69 -3.72
N ILE A 92 10.88 -18.60 -2.65
CA ILE A 92 11.26 -19.74 -1.81
C ILE A 92 10.09 -20.19 -0.93
N THR A 93 9.42 -19.25 -0.25
CA THR A 93 8.35 -19.57 0.70
C THR A 93 7.11 -20.14 0.00
N PHE A 94 6.85 -19.73 -1.25
CA PHE A 94 5.70 -20.13 -2.06
C PHE A 94 6.16 -20.74 -3.38
N GLU A 95 6.96 -21.80 -3.31
CA GLU A 95 7.46 -22.53 -4.47
C GLU A 95 6.31 -22.93 -5.43
N GLY A 96 6.54 -22.77 -6.73
CA GLY A 96 5.56 -23.07 -7.79
C GLY A 96 4.41 -22.06 -7.93
N ARG A 97 4.32 -21.03 -7.08
CA ARG A 97 3.33 -19.94 -7.21
C ARG A 97 3.88 -18.68 -7.87
N ILE A 98 5.18 -18.43 -7.74
CA ILE A 98 5.86 -17.25 -8.28
C ILE A 98 7.06 -17.72 -9.08
N ASN A 99 7.00 -17.56 -10.40
CA ASN A 99 8.13 -17.86 -11.29
C ASN A 99 8.95 -16.58 -11.53
N PRO A 100 10.21 -16.51 -11.10
CA PRO A 100 11.05 -15.35 -11.34
C PRO A 100 11.48 -15.19 -12.82
N VAL A 101 11.07 -16.12 -13.69
CA VAL A 101 11.59 -16.29 -15.07
C VAL A 101 10.60 -15.86 -16.17
N GLY A 102 9.62 -15.02 -15.87
CA GLY A 102 8.65 -14.54 -16.86
C GLY A 102 8.59 -13.02 -16.93
N ASN A 103 9.38 -12.44 -17.84
CA ASN A 103 9.13 -11.14 -18.46
C ASN A 103 8.83 -11.36 -19.93
#